data_AF-A0A7L3Q6H1-F1
#
_entry.id   AF-A0A7L3Q6H1-F1
#
_cell.length_a   1.000
_cell.length_b   1.000
_cell.length_c   1.000
_cell.angle_alpha   90.00
_cell.angle_beta   90.00
_cell.angle_gamma   90.00
#
_symmetry.space_group_name_H-M   'P 1'
#
loop_
_entity.id
_entity.type
_entity.pdbx_description
1 polymer ?
#
loop_
_entity_poly.entity_id
_entity_poly.type
_entity_poly.pdbx_seq_one_letter_code
_entity_poly.pdbx_strand_id
1 'polypeptide(L)'
;RRPPRHGRGPLLLYVLDVMELPDPVLPQLPALLGPDVPAAGVLVVGNKVDLLPADSRGHLGRLRQRLAAACALAGLRGGALVDIRLVSAKTGYGMEGLVSRLQRSWKCAGDVYLLGATNSGKSTLFNTLLRSDYCKSRAPDIIDRATVSPWPGTTLNLLKFPIINPTCDRIFRRQERLKEEATKTEDQLSNEEKKNLNQLKKQGYLVGKVGRTFQQQKSSAEIEFDPDMLSYSMDEDPQDPPKKREEREEFTHNEVKDARWCFDTPGIVKEDCVLNLLTEKEVKLVLPSHAIVPRTFILKPGMVLFLAALGRIDYLEGEKPAWFSVLASNLLPVHVTTLSNVDTVYEKHAAQEFLKVPMGGEERMKEFPPLVPQDITLKGIGTTEAVADIKLSSAGWVAVTAHAEEELLLRAYTPKGTALVVREPPLLPYVSAIRGARIPGTPAYRTKKPPSFVENLRTTGSG
;
A
#
# COMPACT_ATOMS: atom_id res chain seq x y z
N ARG A 1 -25.28 0.09 11.48
CA ARG A 1 -26.48 0.37 12.33
C ARG A 1 -27.10 -0.90 12.95
N ARG A 2 -26.41 -2.05 13.02
CA ARG A 2 -26.87 -3.17 13.87
C ARG A 2 -26.43 -2.90 15.32
N PRO A 3 -27.24 -3.21 16.34
CA PRO A 3 -26.82 -3.07 17.73
C PRO A 3 -25.56 -3.92 17.99
N PRO A 4 -24.65 -3.48 18.88
CA PRO A 4 -23.46 -4.26 19.21
C PRO A 4 -23.92 -5.60 19.78
N ARG A 5 -23.57 -6.71 19.10
CA ARG A 5 -23.98 -8.07 19.48
C ARG A 5 -23.58 -8.47 20.90
N HIS A 6 -22.65 -7.73 21.52
CA HIS A 6 -22.00 -8.14 22.75
C HIS A 6 -21.64 -6.99 23.71
N GLY A 7 -22.41 -5.91 23.72
CA GLY A 7 -22.33 -4.86 24.75
C GLY A 7 -21.15 -3.87 24.66
N ARG A 8 -20.14 -4.10 23.82
CA ARG A 8 -19.11 -3.11 23.44
C ARG A 8 -19.22 -2.74 21.96
N GLY A 9 -18.93 -1.48 21.67
CA GLY A 9 -18.78 -0.96 20.32
C GLY A 9 -17.76 -1.74 19.48
N PRO A 10 -17.82 -1.67 18.14
CA PRO A 10 -16.79 -2.26 17.29
C PRO A 10 -15.47 -1.46 17.32
N LEU A 11 -14.37 -2.13 16.95
CA LEU A 11 -13.10 -1.46 16.65
C LEU A 11 -13.03 -1.17 15.15
N LEU A 12 -12.67 0.06 14.81
CA LEU A 12 -12.45 0.46 13.42
C LEU A 12 -10.95 0.36 13.10
N LEU A 13 -10.60 -0.48 12.12
CA LEU A 13 -9.25 -0.55 11.59
C LEU A 13 -9.17 0.30 10.34
N TYR A 14 -8.62 1.51 10.48
CA TYR A 14 -8.59 2.48 9.40
C TYR A 14 -7.30 2.37 8.59
N VAL A 15 -7.42 1.86 7.36
CA VAL A 15 -6.31 1.57 6.45
C VAL A 15 -6.08 2.75 5.51
N LEU A 16 -4.92 3.38 5.68
CA LEU A 16 -4.45 4.54 4.93
C LEU A 16 -3.27 4.15 4.03
N ASP A 17 -3.24 4.66 2.80
CA ASP A 17 -2.05 4.58 1.96
C ASP A 17 -1.09 5.70 2.33
N VAL A 18 0.14 5.37 2.72
CA VAL A 18 1.15 6.36 3.13
C VAL A 18 1.57 7.29 1.99
N MET A 19 1.48 6.84 0.73
CA MET A 19 1.83 7.65 -0.43
C MET A 19 0.79 8.73 -0.72
N GLU A 20 -0.44 8.51 -0.26
CA GLU A 20 -1.56 9.41 -0.46
C GLU A 20 -1.61 10.58 0.53
N LEU A 21 -0.78 10.58 1.58
CA LEU A 21 -0.73 11.68 2.55
C LEU A 21 -0.44 13.03 1.87
N PRO A 22 -1.14 14.14 2.21
CA PRO A 22 -2.05 14.32 3.34
C PRO A 22 -3.54 14.00 3.07
N ASP A 23 -3.91 13.67 1.83
CA ASP A 23 -5.30 13.53 1.37
C ASP A 23 -6.07 12.23 1.70
N PRO A 24 -5.56 11.20 2.43
CA PRO A 24 -6.28 9.95 2.54
C PRO A 24 -7.24 9.94 3.72
N VAL A 25 -7.27 10.98 4.57
CA VAL A 25 -8.10 10.99 5.76
C VAL A 25 -9.52 11.43 5.42
N LEU A 26 -10.47 10.50 5.61
CA LEU A 26 -11.89 10.72 5.37
C LEU A 26 -12.39 11.83 6.30
N PRO A 27 -12.88 12.96 5.77
CA PRO A 27 -13.42 14.06 6.58
C PRO A 27 -14.60 13.62 7.45
N GLN A 28 -15.31 12.57 7.02
CA GLN A 28 -16.50 12.03 7.70
C GLN A 28 -16.16 11.02 8.81
N LEU A 29 -14.90 10.60 8.97
CA LEU A 29 -14.52 9.59 9.96
C LEU A 29 -14.80 10.02 11.42
N PRO A 30 -14.59 11.29 11.83
CA PRO A 30 -14.98 11.75 13.17
C PRO A 30 -16.48 11.63 13.44
N ALA A 31 -17.33 11.83 12.42
CA ALA A 31 -18.78 11.68 12.56
C ALA A 31 -19.18 10.22 12.82
N LEU A 32 -18.43 9.25 12.27
CA LEU A 32 -18.61 7.82 12.57
C LEU A 32 -18.21 7.42 14.00
N LEU A 33 -17.49 8.30 14.70
CA LEU A 33 -17.10 8.16 16.11
C LEU A 33 -18.02 8.95 17.06
N GLY A 34 -19.07 9.57 16.53
CA GLY A 34 -20.04 10.34 17.30
C GLY A 34 -20.89 9.49 18.26
N PRO A 35 -21.66 10.15 19.15
CA PRO A 35 -22.43 9.50 20.23
C PRO A 35 -23.45 8.44 19.73
N ASP A 36 -23.92 8.56 18.49
CA ASP A 36 -24.93 7.66 17.90
C ASP A 36 -24.35 6.30 17.46
N VAL A 37 -23.03 6.22 17.22
CA VAL A 37 -22.31 4.98 16.88
C VAL A 37 -21.09 4.91 17.79
N PRO A 38 -21.20 4.35 19.01
CA PRO A 38 -20.07 4.28 19.91
C PRO A 38 -19.12 3.19 19.42
N ALA A 39 -18.33 3.47 18.38
CA ALA A 39 -17.13 2.70 18.10
C ALA A 39 -16.23 2.82 19.34
N ALA A 40 -15.71 1.70 19.83
CA ALA A 40 -14.91 1.71 21.04
C ALA A 40 -13.51 2.31 20.81
N GLY A 41 -13.13 2.46 19.54
CA GLY A 41 -11.90 3.14 19.14
C GLY A 41 -11.56 2.90 17.67
N VAL A 42 -10.51 3.59 17.23
CA VAL A 42 -9.91 3.52 15.90
C VAL A 42 -8.45 3.13 16.05
N LEU A 43 -8.02 2.14 15.29
CA LEU A 43 -6.60 1.84 15.08
C LEU A 43 -6.25 2.21 13.64
N VAL A 44 -5.31 3.14 13.49
CA VAL A 44 -4.89 3.62 12.17
C VAL A 44 -3.72 2.79 11.66
N VAL A 45 -3.84 2.31 10.43
CA VAL A 45 -2.86 1.45 9.76
C VAL A 45 -2.37 2.15 8.51
N GLY A 46 -1.14 2.70 8.55
CA GLY A 46 -0.43 3.21 7.38
C GLY A 46 0.17 2.07 6.57
N ASN A 47 -0.49 1.70 5.49
CA ASN A 47 -0.13 0.59 4.61
C ASN A 47 0.82 1.04 3.48
N LYS A 48 1.45 0.06 2.80
CA LYS A 48 2.34 0.23 1.64
C LYS A 48 3.68 0.92 1.93
N VAL A 49 4.18 0.84 3.16
CA VAL A 49 5.50 1.39 3.51
C VAL A 49 6.65 0.70 2.77
N ASP A 50 6.44 -0.51 2.25
CA ASP A 50 7.43 -1.26 1.46
C ASP A 50 7.76 -0.60 0.11
N LEU A 51 6.90 0.30 -0.38
CA LEU A 51 7.11 0.99 -1.65
C LEU A 51 8.06 2.18 -1.52
N LEU A 52 8.23 2.71 -0.31
CA LEU A 52 9.02 3.90 -0.03
C LEU A 52 10.49 3.54 0.25
N PRO A 53 11.45 4.22 -0.39
CA PRO A 53 12.86 4.04 -0.07
C PRO A 53 13.21 4.69 1.27
N ALA A 54 14.23 4.14 1.95
CA ALA A 54 14.82 4.76 3.13
C ALA A 54 15.71 5.94 2.71
N ASP A 55 15.28 7.16 3.01
CA ASP A 55 16.03 8.39 2.72
C ASP A 55 17.01 8.76 3.84
N SER A 56 16.61 8.58 5.11
CA SER A 56 17.44 8.86 6.28
C SER A 56 17.25 7.81 7.38
N ARG A 57 18.17 7.81 8.35
CA ARG A 57 17.97 7.10 9.62
C ARG A 57 16.70 7.65 10.27
N GLY A 58 15.85 6.76 10.80
CA GLY A 58 14.60 7.13 11.44
C GLY A 58 13.44 7.54 10.50
N HIS A 59 13.55 7.33 9.18
CA HIS A 59 12.48 7.70 8.23
C HIS A 59 11.10 7.15 8.62
N LEU A 60 11.02 5.90 9.12
CA LEU A 60 9.77 5.30 9.60
C LEU A 60 9.14 6.06 10.78
N GLY A 61 9.98 6.56 11.69
CA GLY A 61 9.53 7.38 12.82
C GLY A 61 8.90 8.69 12.33
N ARG A 62 9.54 9.33 11.36
CA ARG A 62 9.02 10.54 10.70
C ARG A 62 7.72 10.26 9.94
N LEU A 63 7.65 9.17 9.16
CA LEU A 63 6.42 8.75 8.49
C LEU A 63 5.27 8.54 9.48
N ARG A 64 5.54 7.90 10.62
CA ARG A 64 4.55 7.71 11.69
C ARG A 64 4.09 9.04 12.28
N GLN A 65 4.99 10.00 12.50
CA GLN A 65 4.65 11.35 12.96
C GLN A 65 3.80 12.11 11.93
N ARG A 66 4.11 11.98 10.64
CA ARG A 66 3.31 12.57 9.55
C ARG A 66 1.90 12.00 9.50
N LEU A 67 1.78 10.67 9.63
CA LEU A 67 0.49 10.00 9.69
C LEU A 67 -0.31 10.45 10.93
N ALA A 68 0.36 10.58 12.08
CA ALA A 68 -0.26 11.10 13.29
C ALA A 68 -0.72 12.56 13.14
N ALA A 69 0.08 13.41 12.49
CA ALA A 69 -0.28 14.79 12.19
C ALA A 69 -1.49 14.87 11.25
N ALA A 70 -1.53 14.06 10.20
CA ALA A 70 -2.67 13.99 9.28
C ALA A 70 -3.96 13.52 10.01
N CYS A 71 -3.85 12.52 10.87
CA CYS A 71 -4.97 12.08 11.71
C CYS A 71 -5.42 13.20 12.67
N ALA A 72 -4.47 13.91 13.26
CA ALA A 72 -4.74 15.01 14.18
C ALA A 72 -5.40 16.21 13.48
N LEU A 73 -5.07 16.50 12.22
CA LEU A 73 -5.73 17.53 11.41
C LEU A 73 -7.16 17.14 11.05
N ALA A 74 -7.40 15.85 10.81
CA ALA A 74 -8.74 15.33 10.54
C ALA A 74 -9.61 15.13 11.79
N GLY A 75 -9.18 15.59 12.97
CA GLY A 75 -9.96 15.48 14.20
C GLY A 75 -9.89 14.13 14.92
N LEU A 76 -9.04 13.20 14.47
CA LEU A 76 -8.79 11.92 15.16
C LEU A 76 -7.79 12.13 16.30
N ARG A 77 -8.25 12.71 17.42
CA ARG A 77 -7.43 12.96 18.62
C ARG A 77 -8.05 12.32 19.87
N GLY A 78 -7.22 12.04 20.88
CA GLY A 78 -7.66 11.63 22.21
C GLY A 78 -8.03 10.15 22.34
N GLY A 79 -8.93 9.82 23.28
CA GLY A 79 -9.23 8.44 23.70
C GLY A 79 -9.87 7.53 22.64
N ALA A 80 -10.31 8.09 21.52
CA ALA A 80 -10.82 7.32 20.38
C ALA A 80 -9.68 6.68 19.55
N LEU A 81 -8.46 7.23 19.57
CA LEU A 81 -7.33 6.70 18.82
C LEU A 81 -6.54 5.69 19.67
N VAL A 82 -6.61 4.41 19.32
CA VAL A 82 -5.99 3.30 20.08
C VAL A 82 -4.48 3.19 19.81
N ASP A 83 -4.08 3.27 18.54
CA ASP A 83 -2.68 3.22 18.11
C ASP A 83 -2.56 3.62 16.63
N ILE A 84 -1.33 3.96 16.22
CA ILE A 84 -0.95 4.17 14.81
C ILE A 84 0.17 3.21 14.46
N ARG A 85 -0.03 2.38 13.44
CA ARG A 85 0.96 1.39 12.98
C ARG A 85 1.26 1.54 11.50
N LEU A 86 2.52 1.35 11.16
CA LEU A 86 2.99 1.26 9.79
C LEU A 86 3.13 -0.22 9.42
N VAL A 87 2.56 -0.63 8.28
CA VAL A 87 2.59 -2.00 7.81
C VAL A 87 2.77 -2.08 6.30
N SER A 88 3.23 -3.22 5.83
CA SER A 88 2.99 -3.65 4.46
C SER A 88 2.17 -4.92 4.49
N ALA A 89 0.90 -4.82 4.09
CA ALA A 89 0.04 -5.98 3.94
C ALA A 89 0.58 -6.96 2.87
N LYS A 90 1.30 -6.46 1.86
CA LYS A 90 1.82 -7.25 0.75
C LYS A 90 3.09 -8.02 1.13
N THR A 91 4.05 -7.37 1.78
CA THR A 91 5.33 -7.97 2.13
C THR A 91 5.39 -8.51 3.54
N GLY A 92 4.33 -8.31 4.34
CA GLY A 92 4.22 -8.80 5.71
C GLY A 92 4.91 -7.92 6.77
N TYR A 93 5.58 -6.83 6.36
CA TYR A 93 6.25 -5.92 7.30
C TYR A 93 5.28 -5.32 8.32
N GLY A 94 5.62 -5.33 9.60
CA GLY A 94 4.84 -4.74 10.69
C GLY A 94 3.53 -5.47 11.03
N MET A 95 3.18 -6.54 10.31
CA MET A 95 1.93 -7.26 10.49
C MET A 95 1.87 -8.03 11.82
N GLU A 96 2.95 -8.68 12.23
CA GLU A 96 3.02 -9.37 13.54
C GLU A 96 2.92 -8.37 14.71
N GLY A 97 3.47 -7.16 14.54
CA GLY A 97 3.31 -6.04 15.47
C GLY A 97 1.86 -5.57 15.56
N LEU A 98 1.17 -5.46 14.41
CA LEU A 98 -0.25 -5.10 14.33
C LEU A 98 -1.13 -6.14 15.05
N VAL A 99 -0.94 -7.43 14.76
CA VAL A 99 -1.69 -8.53 15.41
C VAL A 99 -1.43 -8.55 16.91
N SER A 100 -0.19 -8.33 17.36
CA SER A 100 0.15 -8.21 18.78
C SER A 100 -0.58 -7.05 19.45
N ARG A 101 -0.70 -5.90 18.77
CA ARG A 101 -1.44 -4.77 19.29
C ARG A 101 -2.93 -5.06 19.34
N LEU A 102 -3.51 -5.68 18.32
CA LEU A 102 -4.92 -6.08 18.29
C LEU A 102 -5.24 -7.05 19.44
N GLN A 103 -4.46 -8.12 19.60
CA GLN A 103 -4.67 -9.11 20.68
C GLN A 103 -4.51 -8.51 22.08
N ARG A 104 -3.61 -7.54 22.28
CA ARG A 104 -3.41 -6.89 23.60
C ARG A 104 -4.45 -5.82 23.90
N SER A 105 -4.74 -4.94 22.95
CA SER A 105 -5.62 -3.78 23.14
C SER A 105 -7.09 -4.14 23.04
N TRP A 106 -7.45 -4.97 22.05
CA TRP A 106 -8.83 -5.33 21.74
C TRP A 106 -9.24 -6.67 22.34
N LYS A 107 -8.28 -7.59 22.53
CA LYS A 107 -8.49 -8.98 22.97
C LYS A 107 -9.49 -9.68 22.04
N CYS A 108 -10.76 -9.67 22.40
CA CYS A 108 -11.92 -10.06 21.58
C CYS A 108 -13.19 -9.30 22.04
N ALA A 109 -13.04 -8.02 22.43
CA ALA A 109 -14.13 -7.26 23.05
C ALA A 109 -15.34 -7.04 22.12
N GLY A 110 -15.09 -6.92 20.81
CA GLY A 110 -16.11 -6.63 19.80
C GLY A 110 -15.67 -7.04 18.40
N ASP A 111 -16.55 -6.80 17.44
CA ASP A 111 -16.25 -6.97 16.01
C ASP A 111 -15.24 -5.92 15.53
N VAL A 112 -14.53 -6.24 14.45
CA VAL A 112 -13.55 -5.34 13.81
C VAL A 112 -13.99 -5.04 12.39
N TYR A 113 -13.95 -3.77 12.00
CA TYR A 113 -14.31 -3.34 10.64
C TYR A 113 -13.11 -2.69 9.97
N LEU A 114 -12.72 -3.19 8.80
CA LEU A 114 -11.70 -2.57 7.96
C LEU A 114 -12.32 -1.40 7.20
N LEU A 115 -11.85 -0.18 7.42
CA LEU A 115 -12.29 1.04 6.73
C LEU A 115 -11.13 1.65 5.94
N GLY A 116 -11.43 2.37 4.86
CA GLY A 116 -10.39 3.02 4.04
C GLY A 116 -10.79 3.21 2.59
N ALA A 117 -10.08 4.11 1.91
CA ALA A 117 -10.31 4.41 0.50
C ALA A 117 -10.12 3.18 -0.41
N THR A 118 -10.67 3.23 -1.62
CA THR A 118 -10.30 2.26 -2.67
C THR A 118 -8.78 2.29 -2.88
N ASN A 119 -8.20 1.12 -3.18
CA ASN A 119 -6.76 0.94 -3.36
C ASN A 119 -5.84 1.24 -2.17
N SER A 120 -6.36 1.52 -0.96
CA SER A 120 -5.52 1.63 0.25
C SER A 120 -4.93 0.29 0.71
N GLY A 121 -5.39 -0.82 0.13
CA GLY A 121 -4.92 -2.18 0.40
C GLY A 121 -5.67 -2.90 1.51
N LYS A 122 -6.94 -2.53 1.78
CA LYS A 122 -7.83 -3.23 2.73
C LYS A 122 -7.95 -4.72 2.46
N SER A 123 -8.29 -5.12 1.23
CA SER A 123 -8.46 -6.54 0.88
C SER A 123 -7.15 -7.33 0.95
N THR A 124 -6.01 -6.69 0.65
CA THR A 124 -4.68 -7.26 0.89
C THR A 124 -4.45 -7.47 2.40
N LEU A 125 -4.77 -6.46 3.22
CA LEU A 125 -4.66 -6.55 4.68
C LEU A 125 -5.57 -7.65 5.24
N PHE A 126 -6.81 -7.75 4.75
CA PHE A 126 -7.76 -8.80 5.12
C PHE A 126 -7.18 -10.20 4.84
N ASN A 127 -6.65 -10.42 3.64
CA ASN A 127 -6.04 -11.69 3.27
C ASN A 127 -4.80 -12.04 4.12
N THR A 128 -3.98 -11.04 4.44
CA THR A 128 -2.81 -11.24 5.29
C THR A 128 -3.22 -11.51 6.74
N LEU A 129 -4.27 -10.85 7.25
CA LEU A 129 -4.83 -11.13 8.57
C LEU A 129 -5.48 -12.52 8.63
N LEU A 130 -6.20 -12.94 7.58
CA LEU A 130 -6.76 -14.29 7.45
C LEU A 130 -5.65 -15.36 7.55
N ARG A 131 -4.46 -15.08 7.01
CA ARG A 131 -3.28 -15.96 7.07
C ARG A 131 -2.47 -15.84 8.36
N SER A 132 -2.79 -14.92 9.26
CA SER A 132 -2.05 -14.71 10.51
C SER A 132 -2.72 -15.38 11.70
N ASP A 133 -2.04 -15.34 12.85
CA ASP A 133 -2.56 -15.74 14.17
C ASP A 133 -3.74 -14.90 14.69
N TYR A 134 -4.25 -13.97 13.90
CA TYR A 134 -5.46 -13.22 14.24
C TYR A 134 -6.75 -13.99 13.92
N CYS A 135 -6.69 -14.92 12.96
CA CYS A 135 -7.83 -15.71 12.53
C CYS A 135 -7.86 -17.09 13.22
N LYS A 136 -9.05 -17.70 13.33
CA LYS A 136 -9.15 -19.10 13.75
C LYS A 136 -8.41 -20.02 12.76
N SER A 137 -7.78 -21.08 13.25
CA SER A 137 -6.87 -21.95 12.49
C SER A 137 -7.48 -22.57 11.23
N ARG A 138 -8.79 -22.89 11.24
CA ARG A 138 -9.54 -23.50 10.12
C ARG A 138 -10.10 -22.49 9.10
N ALA A 139 -10.10 -21.21 9.42
CA ALA A 139 -10.74 -20.19 8.59
C ALA A 139 -10.20 -19.93 7.18
N PRO A 140 -8.89 -20.08 6.86
CA PRO A 140 -8.40 -19.81 5.49
C PRO A 140 -8.84 -20.85 4.46
N ASP A 141 -9.22 -22.05 4.91
CA ASP A 141 -9.58 -23.17 4.05
C ASP A 141 -11.08 -23.13 3.74
N ILE A 142 -11.85 -22.47 4.60
CA ILE A 142 -13.31 -22.34 4.53
C ILE A 142 -13.75 -21.02 3.85
N ILE A 143 -12.98 -19.95 4.04
CA ILE A 143 -13.37 -18.60 3.62
C ILE A 143 -12.74 -18.24 2.28
N ASP A 144 -13.56 -17.83 1.33
CA ASP A 144 -13.10 -17.27 0.05
C ASP A 144 -12.17 -16.08 0.29
N ARG A 145 -10.98 -16.13 -0.32
CA ARG A 145 -10.00 -15.05 -0.24
C ARG A 145 -10.62 -13.77 -0.80
N ALA A 146 -10.36 -12.64 -0.13
CA ALA A 146 -10.79 -11.35 -0.65
C ALA A 146 -10.15 -11.07 -2.01
N THR A 147 -10.94 -10.62 -2.97
CA THR A 147 -10.48 -10.26 -4.30
C THR A 147 -9.57 -9.03 -4.21
N VAL A 148 -8.28 -9.23 -4.48
CA VAL A 148 -7.32 -8.12 -4.57
C VAL A 148 -7.27 -7.70 -6.03
N SER A 149 -7.99 -6.63 -6.38
CA SER A 149 -7.88 -5.99 -7.68
C SER A 149 -7.47 -4.51 -7.50
N PRO A 150 -6.73 -3.94 -8.44
CA PRO A 150 -6.34 -2.53 -8.43
C PRO A 150 -7.48 -1.60 -8.88
N TRP A 151 -8.63 -2.14 -9.31
CA TRP A 151 -9.78 -1.35 -9.73
C TRP A 151 -10.64 -0.95 -8.52
N PRO A 152 -11.19 0.28 -8.44
CA PRO A 152 -12.14 0.65 -7.39
C PRO A 152 -13.38 -0.25 -7.38
N GLY A 153 -13.87 -0.65 -6.20
CA GLY A 153 -15.16 -1.34 -6.05
C GLY A 153 -15.13 -2.88 -5.98
N THR A 154 -14.01 -3.49 -5.66
CA THR A 154 -13.84 -4.97 -5.68
C THR A 154 -14.67 -5.75 -4.66
N THR A 155 -15.16 -5.10 -3.60
CA THR A 155 -15.87 -5.76 -2.49
C THR A 155 -17.38 -5.48 -2.58
N LEU A 156 -18.08 -6.20 -3.48
CA LEU A 156 -19.55 -6.12 -3.58
C LEU A 156 -20.25 -6.89 -2.45
N ASN A 157 -19.61 -7.94 -1.91
CA ASN A 157 -20.09 -8.71 -0.75
C ASN A 157 -19.21 -8.46 0.48
N LEU A 158 -19.83 -8.20 1.64
CA LEU A 158 -19.15 -8.04 2.93
C LEU A 158 -18.49 -9.36 3.35
N LEU A 159 -17.19 -9.51 3.06
CA LEU A 159 -16.40 -10.64 3.50
C LEU A 159 -16.11 -10.54 4.99
N LYS A 160 -16.09 -11.69 5.67
CA LYS A 160 -15.84 -11.75 7.11
C LYS A 160 -15.12 -13.01 7.52
N PHE A 161 -14.28 -12.92 8.54
CA PHE A 161 -13.67 -14.10 9.19
C PHE A 161 -13.79 -14.05 10.71
N PRO A 162 -13.84 -15.22 11.39
CA PRO A 162 -13.92 -15.29 12.84
C PRO A 162 -12.55 -15.01 13.47
N ILE A 163 -12.54 -14.08 14.44
CA ILE A 163 -11.37 -13.69 15.22
C ILE A 163 -11.09 -14.77 16.26
N ILE A 164 -9.81 -15.13 16.43
CA ILE A 164 -9.39 -16.07 17.47
C ILE A 164 -9.44 -15.40 18.84
N ASN A 165 -9.96 -16.11 19.85
CA ASN A 165 -9.89 -15.64 21.24
C ASN A 165 -8.43 -15.71 21.75
N PRO A 166 -7.81 -14.57 22.13
CA PRO A 166 -6.43 -14.55 22.59
C PRO A 166 -6.38 -14.88 24.09
N THR A 167 -6.30 -16.17 24.40
CA THR A 167 -6.00 -16.64 25.77
C THR A 167 -4.56 -16.32 26.15
N CYS A 168 -4.27 -16.22 27.45
CA CYS A 168 -2.91 -15.95 27.94
C CYS A 168 -1.88 -16.95 27.40
N ASP A 169 -2.22 -18.25 27.40
CA ASP A 169 -1.38 -19.31 26.81
C ASP A 169 -1.12 -19.06 25.31
N ARG A 170 -2.16 -18.72 24.54
CA ARG A 170 -1.99 -18.46 23.10
C ARG A 170 -1.11 -17.25 22.80
N ILE A 171 -1.31 -16.17 23.57
CA ILE A 171 -0.47 -14.97 23.47
C ILE A 171 0.98 -15.31 23.84
N PHE A 172 1.18 -16.14 24.87
CA PHE A 172 2.50 -16.53 25.35
C PHE A 172 3.25 -17.38 24.31
N ARG A 173 2.65 -18.47 23.81
CA ARG A 173 3.26 -19.31 22.77
C ARG A 173 3.59 -18.55 21.49
N ARG A 174 2.72 -17.61 21.10
CA ARG A 174 2.99 -16.73 19.96
C ARG A 174 4.19 -15.81 20.24
N GLN A 175 4.33 -15.29 21.46
CA GLN A 175 5.50 -14.49 21.83
C GLN A 175 6.79 -15.32 21.82
N GLU A 176 6.76 -16.59 22.23
CA GLU A 176 7.91 -17.49 22.12
C GLU A 176 8.31 -17.71 20.67
N ARG A 177 7.36 -18.05 19.79
CA ARG A 177 7.62 -18.16 18.34
C ARG A 177 8.28 -16.90 17.78
N LEU A 178 7.74 -15.72 18.10
CA LEU A 178 8.30 -14.46 17.60
C LEU A 178 9.71 -14.17 18.13
N LYS A 179 10.01 -14.56 19.38
CA LYS A 179 11.37 -14.45 19.93
C LYS A 179 12.33 -15.41 19.22
N GLU A 180 11.93 -16.64 18.99
CA GLU A 180 12.73 -17.62 18.25
C GLU A 180 13.00 -17.15 16.83
N GLU A 181 11.98 -16.68 16.11
CA GLU A 181 12.13 -16.13 14.76
C GLU A 181 13.09 -14.95 14.73
N ALA A 182 13.01 -14.04 15.71
CA ALA A 182 13.92 -12.90 15.81
C ALA A 182 15.40 -13.30 16.02
N THR A 183 15.66 -14.51 16.52
CA THR A 183 17.04 -15.02 16.69
C THR A 183 17.58 -15.74 15.45
N LYS A 184 16.71 -16.18 14.54
CA LYS A 184 17.11 -16.91 13.33
C LYS A 184 17.80 -15.98 12.34
N THR A 185 18.77 -16.52 11.61
CA THR A 185 19.43 -15.85 10.48
C THR A 185 18.81 -16.31 9.16
N GLU A 186 19.02 -15.54 8.09
CA GLU A 186 18.51 -15.87 6.75
C GLU A 186 18.97 -17.26 6.26
N ASP A 187 20.17 -17.70 6.67
CA ASP A 187 20.77 -18.95 6.24
C ASP A 187 20.09 -20.19 6.84
N GLN A 188 19.43 -20.04 7.98
CA GLN A 188 18.73 -21.13 8.69
C GLN A 188 17.32 -21.40 8.13
N LEU A 189 16.89 -20.65 7.12
CA LEU A 189 15.58 -20.80 6.49
C LEU A 189 15.56 -21.95 5.47
N SER A 190 14.38 -22.55 5.28
CA SER A 190 14.15 -23.54 4.23
C SER A 190 14.36 -22.94 2.83
N ASN A 191 14.71 -23.78 1.84
CA ASN A 191 14.92 -23.35 0.46
C ASN A 191 13.69 -22.65 -0.15
N GLU A 192 12.48 -23.10 0.19
CA GLU A 192 11.23 -22.48 -0.27
C GLU A 192 11.02 -21.10 0.36
N GLU A 193 11.30 -20.98 1.66
CA GLU A 193 11.18 -19.73 2.40
C GLU A 193 12.19 -18.70 1.90
N LYS A 194 13.42 -19.11 1.60
CA LYS A 194 14.45 -18.27 0.97
C LYS A 194 14.00 -17.77 -0.39
N LYS A 195 13.41 -18.63 -1.23
CA LYS A 195 12.86 -18.24 -2.54
C LYS A 195 11.76 -17.18 -2.40
N ASN A 196 10.82 -17.39 -1.48
CA ASN A 196 9.74 -16.44 -1.21
C ASN A 196 10.29 -15.11 -0.67
N LEU A 197 11.22 -15.16 0.30
CA LEU A 197 11.90 -13.98 0.84
C LEU A 197 12.59 -13.18 -0.28
N ASN A 198 13.32 -13.85 -1.17
CA ASN A 198 13.99 -13.21 -2.29
C ASN A 198 13.01 -12.58 -3.28
N GLN A 199 11.84 -13.17 -3.49
CA GLN A 199 10.78 -12.57 -4.28
C GLN A 199 10.23 -11.30 -3.63
N LEU A 200 9.99 -11.33 -2.31
CA LEU A 200 9.53 -10.16 -1.55
C LEU A 200 10.56 -9.03 -1.50
N LYS A 201 11.86 -9.34 -1.34
CA LYS A 201 12.97 -8.38 -1.42
C LYS A 201 13.06 -7.68 -2.77
N LYS A 202 12.73 -8.39 -3.86
CA LYS A 202 12.65 -7.77 -5.20
C LYS A 202 11.48 -6.79 -5.27
N GLN A 203 10.36 -7.13 -4.64
CA GLN A 203 9.11 -6.37 -4.68
C GLN A 203 9.09 -5.14 -3.78
N GLY A 204 9.72 -5.15 -2.60
CA GLY A 204 9.62 -4.07 -1.62
C GLY A 204 10.91 -3.81 -0.85
N TYR A 205 11.02 -2.61 -0.26
CA TYR A 205 12.13 -2.23 0.62
C TYR A 205 11.98 -2.80 2.03
N LEU A 206 10.76 -3.03 2.50
CA LEU A 206 10.49 -3.54 3.84
C LEU A 206 9.77 -4.87 3.70
N VAL A 207 10.31 -5.91 4.31
CA VAL A 207 9.76 -7.28 4.25
C VAL A 207 9.62 -7.81 5.67
N GLY A 208 8.52 -8.51 5.95
CA GLY A 208 8.31 -9.16 7.26
C GLY A 208 7.70 -10.54 7.08
N LYS A 209 8.01 -11.46 7.99
CA LYS A 209 7.44 -12.80 7.98
C LYS A 209 6.15 -12.79 8.79
N VAL A 210 5.06 -13.28 8.20
CA VAL A 210 3.79 -13.50 8.89
C VAL A 210 3.63 -15.01 9.07
N GLY A 211 3.60 -15.44 10.33
CA GLY A 211 3.53 -16.86 10.70
C GLY A 211 2.21 -17.24 11.34
N ARG A 212 2.08 -18.54 11.58
CA ARG A 212 1.00 -19.14 12.36
C ARG A 212 1.58 -20.04 13.44
N THR A 213 1.08 -19.85 14.65
CA THR A 213 1.49 -20.59 15.84
C THR A 213 0.64 -21.85 16.04
N PHE A 214 -0.63 -21.83 15.63
CA PHE A 214 -1.62 -22.89 15.92
C PHE A 214 -2.09 -23.62 14.67
N GLN A 215 -1.16 -24.06 13.83
CA GLN A 215 -1.49 -24.86 12.66
C GLN A 215 -1.64 -26.32 13.07
N GLN A 216 -2.79 -26.94 12.79
CA GLN A 216 -2.86 -28.40 12.81
C GLN A 216 -1.89 -28.89 11.73
N GLN A 217 -0.89 -29.68 12.12
CA GLN A 217 -0.17 -30.47 11.14
C GLN A 217 -1.23 -31.29 10.41
N LYS A 218 -1.38 -31.09 9.11
CA LYS A 218 -1.98 -32.16 8.29
C LYS A 218 -1.04 -33.32 8.51
N SER A 219 -1.48 -34.34 9.25
CA SER A 219 -0.85 -35.65 9.17
C SER A 219 -0.71 -35.95 7.68
N SER A 220 0.49 -36.36 7.27
CA SER A 220 0.71 -36.98 5.96
C SER A 220 -0.47 -37.90 5.70
N ALA A 221 -1.21 -37.65 4.61
CA ALA A 221 -2.42 -38.39 4.30
C ALA A 221 -2.16 -39.89 4.51
N GLU A 222 -2.74 -40.46 5.56
CA GLU A 222 -2.95 -41.88 5.63
C GLU A 222 -3.87 -42.17 4.44
N ILE A 223 -3.30 -42.82 3.43
CA ILE A 223 -4.07 -43.30 2.28
C ILE A 223 -4.99 -44.36 2.86
N GLU A 224 -6.22 -43.97 3.16
CA GLU A 224 -7.29 -44.89 3.52
C GLU A 224 -7.54 -45.74 2.26
N PHE A 225 -7.03 -46.97 2.30
CA PHE A 225 -7.10 -47.91 1.18
C PHE A 225 -8.54 -48.40 1.06
N ASP A 226 -9.27 -47.85 0.09
CA ASP A 226 -10.64 -48.24 -0.24
C ASP A 226 -10.64 -49.43 -1.21
N PRO A 227 -11.03 -50.64 -0.79
CA PRO A 227 -11.01 -51.85 -1.62
C PRO A 227 -11.96 -51.75 -2.83
N ASP A 228 -12.98 -50.89 -2.76
CA ASP A 228 -14.01 -50.75 -3.79
C ASP A 228 -13.52 -49.94 -5.00
N MET A 229 -12.39 -49.22 -4.90
CA MET A 229 -11.77 -48.54 -6.04
C MET A 229 -10.96 -49.47 -6.98
N LEU A 230 -10.85 -50.76 -6.65
CA LEU A 230 -10.12 -51.75 -7.45
C LEU A 230 -11.02 -52.74 -8.21
N SER A 231 -12.34 -52.67 -8.07
CA SER A 231 -13.24 -53.51 -8.86
C SER A 231 -13.41 -52.96 -10.28
N TYR A 232 -12.51 -53.34 -11.18
CA TYR A 232 -12.72 -53.19 -12.62
C TYR A 232 -13.72 -54.25 -13.10
N SER A 233 -14.97 -53.88 -13.38
CA SER A 233 -15.88 -54.67 -14.22
C SER A 233 -15.54 -54.43 -15.69
N MET A 234 -15.37 -55.50 -16.46
CA MET A 234 -14.83 -55.50 -17.83
C MET A 234 -15.80 -54.97 -18.92
N ASP A 235 -16.97 -54.41 -18.57
CA ASP A 235 -18.06 -54.17 -19.53
C ASP A 235 -18.66 -52.75 -19.55
N GLU A 236 -17.97 -51.70 -19.08
CA GLU A 236 -18.44 -50.31 -19.25
C GLU A 236 -17.35 -49.36 -19.78
N ASP A 237 -17.73 -48.52 -20.77
CA ASP A 237 -16.89 -47.50 -21.40
C ASP A 237 -16.33 -46.50 -20.37
N PRO A 238 -15.11 -45.97 -20.57
CA PRO A 238 -14.48 -45.07 -19.62
C PRO A 238 -15.21 -43.73 -19.55
N GLN A 239 -16.08 -43.55 -18.56
CA GLN A 239 -16.54 -42.23 -18.14
C GLN A 239 -15.49 -41.57 -17.23
N ASP A 240 -15.25 -40.28 -17.46
CA ASP A 240 -14.42 -39.45 -16.59
C ASP A 240 -14.85 -39.63 -15.12
N PRO A 241 -13.91 -39.84 -14.18
CA PRO A 241 -14.27 -40.03 -12.78
C PRO A 241 -15.06 -38.80 -12.30
N PRO A 242 -16.13 -38.98 -11.50
CA PRO A 242 -16.83 -37.85 -10.93
C PRO A 242 -15.83 -37.06 -10.10
N LYS A 243 -15.56 -35.80 -10.50
CA LYS A 243 -14.79 -34.87 -9.67
C LYS A 243 -15.42 -34.88 -8.28
N LYS A 244 -14.72 -35.47 -7.30
CA LYS A 244 -15.05 -35.33 -5.88
C LYS A 244 -15.33 -33.84 -5.65
N ARG A 245 -16.60 -33.49 -5.44
CA ARG A 245 -16.95 -32.19 -4.88
C ARG A 245 -16.27 -32.21 -3.51
N GLU A 246 -15.20 -31.45 -3.34
CA GLU A 246 -14.67 -31.16 -2.01
C GLU A 246 -15.84 -30.57 -1.23
N GLU A 247 -16.42 -31.35 -0.31
CA GLU A 247 -17.41 -30.83 0.63
C GLU A 247 -16.74 -29.67 1.35
N ARG A 248 -17.21 -28.46 1.09
CA ARG A 248 -16.71 -27.27 1.78
C ARG A 248 -17.09 -27.45 3.25
N GLU A 249 -16.10 -27.76 4.08
CA GLU A 249 -16.29 -27.81 5.53
C GLU A 249 -16.83 -26.45 6.00
N GLU A 250 -18.09 -26.40 6.43
CA GLU A 250 -18.66 -25.20 7.02
C GLU A 250 -18.35 -25.14 8.51
N PHE A 251 -18.18 -23.93 9.06
CA PHE A 251 -18.02 -23.78 10.50
C PHE A 251 -19.24 -24.33 11.24
N THR A 252 -19.00 -25.10 12.30
CA THR A 252 -20.10 -25.59 13.15
C THR A 252 -20.85 -24.41 13.79
N HIS A 253 -22.17 -24.54 13.94
CA HIS A 253 -23.01 -23.50 14.53
C HIS A 253 -22.49 -22.99 15.88
N ASN A 254 -21.93 -23.88 16.71
CA ASN A 254 -21.36 -23.54 18.02
C ASN A 254 -20.08 -22.72 17.91
N GLU A 255 -19.27 -22.90 16.86
CA GLU A 255 -18.06 -22.10 16.64
C GLU A 255 -18.36 -20.69 16.12
N VAL A 256 -19.52 -20.50 15.47
CA VAL A 256 -19.97 -19.25 14.82
C VAL A 256 -20.79 -18.38 15.76
N LYS A 257 -21.60 -18.99 16.65
CA LYS A 257 -22.59 -18.30 17.49
C LYS A 257 -21.98 -17.21 18.37
N ASP A 258 -20.86 -17.51 19.03
CA ASP A 258 -20.18 -16.58 19.95
C ASP A 258 -18.90 -15.96 19.36
N ALA A 259 -18.62 -16.22 18.07
CA ALA A 259 -17.45 -15.68 17.40
C ALA A 259 -17.59 -14.18 17.14
N ARG A 260 -16.47 -13.48 17.29
CA ARG A 260 -16.31 -12.10 16.83
C ARG A 260 -15.78 -12.08 15.43
N TRP A 261 -16.20 -11.11 14.65
CA TRP A 261 -15.94 -11.10 13.22
C TRP A 261 -15.08 -9.90 12.83
N CYS A 262 -14.13 -10.15 11.94
CA CYS A 262 -13.45 -9.11 11.19
C CYS A 262 -14.14 -8.97 9.84
N PHE A 263 -14.65 -7.77 9.53
CA PHE A 263 -15.37 -7.48 8.30
C PHE A 263 -14.51 -6.65 7.35
N ASP A 264 -14.42 -7.07 6.08
CA ASP A 264 -13.93 -6.19 5.00
C ASP A 264 -15.10 -5.35 4.51
N THR A 265 -14.95 -4.02 4.57
CA THR A 265 -15.98 -3.11 4.06
C THR A 265 -15.63 -2.62 2.66
N PRO A 266 -16.64 -2.31 1.82
CA PRO A 266 -16.41 -1.69 0.51
C PRO A 266 -15.54 -0.44 0.64
N GLY A 267 -14.57 -0.30 -0.27
CA GLY A 267 -13.69 0.86 -0.27
C GLY A 267 -14.41 2.14 -0.66
N ILE A 268 -14.14 3.21 0.07
CA ILE A 268 -14.69 4.52 -0.25
C ILE A 268 -13.96 5.07 -1.48
N VAL A 269 -14.70 5.34 -2.56
CA VAL A 269 -14.15 5.94 -3.76
C VAL A 269 -13.90 7.43 -3.48
N LYS A 270 -12.73 7.94 -3.84
CA LYS A 270 -12.43 9.37 -3.79
C LYS A 270 -12.87 10.01 -5.10
N GLU A 271 -13.55 11.15 -5.05
CA GLU A 271 -14.05 11.84 -6.25
C GLU A 271 -12.89 12.49 -7.04
N ASP A 272 -11.95 13.17 -6.37
CA ASP A 272 -10.86 13.95 -7.00
C ASP A 272 -9.61 13.11 -7.40
N CYS A 273 -9.80 11.84 -7.73
CA CYS A 273 -8.72 10.89 -7.98
C CYS A 273 -8.51 10.65 -9.48
N VAL A 274 -7.26 10.78 -9.96
CA VAL A 274 -6.89 10.45 -11.36
C VAL A 274 -7.33 9.04 -11.75
N LEU A 275 -7.37 8.10 -10.80
CA LEU A 275 -7.74 6.70 -11.06
C LEU A 275 -9.16 6.53 -11.62
N ASN A 276 -10.08 7.48 -11.35
CA ASN A 276 -11.44 7.43 -11.88
C ASN A 276 -11.50 7.75 -13.38
N LEU A 277 -10.47 8.45 -13.90
CA LEU A 277 -10.36 8.83 -15.31
C LEU A 277 -9.64 7.76 -16.15
N LEU A 278 -9.05 6.75 -15.50
CA LEU A 278 -8.18 5.78 -16.15
C LEU A 278 -8.88 4.46 -16.40
N THR A 279 -8.41 3.72 -17.41
CA THR A 279 -8.84 2.34 -17.68
C THR A 279 -8.13 1.34 -16.78
N GLU A 280 -8.63 0.11 -16.66
CA GLU A 280 -8.04 -0.92 -15.79
C GLU A 280 -6.55 -1.21 -16.12
N LYS A 281 -6.19 -1.18 -17.40
CA LYS A 281 -4.81 -1.39 -17.86
C LYS A 281 -3.90 -0.23 -17.44
N GLU A 282 -4.40 1.00 -17.51
CA GLU A 282 -3.67 2.20 -17.10
C GLU A 282 -3.50 2.27 -15.58
N VAL A 283 -4.55 1.92 -14.82
CA VAL A 283 -4.49 1.87 -13.36
C VAL A 283 -3.39 0.90 -12.88
N LYS A 284 -3.21 -0.24 -13.56
CA LYS A 284 -2.11 -1.18 -13.29
C LYS A 284 -0.72 -0.60 -13.55
N LEU A 285 -0.58 0.37 -14.46
CA LEU A 285 0.70 1.06 -14.69
C LEU A 285 0.93 2.18 -13.69
N VAL A 286 -0.11 2.94 -13.37
CA VAL A 286 -0.04 4.10 -12.48
C VAL A 286 0.21 3.68 -11.04
N LEU A 287 -0.48 2.64 -10.57
CA LEU A 287 -0.29 2.16 -9.21
C LEU A 287 0.96 1.30 -9.10
N PRO A 288 1.94 1.69 -8.25
CA PRO A 288 3.16 0.94 -8.06
C PRO A 288 2.87 -0.43 -7.42
N SER A 289 3.28 -1.49 -8.12
CA SER A 289 3.26 -2.87 -7.60
C SER A 289 4.59 -3.27 -6.97
N HIS A 290 5.66 -2.53 -7.26
CA HIS A 290 7.02 -2.77 -6.78
C HIS A 290 7.59 -1.50 -6.16
N ALA A 291 8.63 -1.66 -5.34
CA ALA A 291 9.45 -0.61 -4.75
C ALA A 291 9.72 0.54 -5.73
N ILE A 292 9.31 1.75 -5.34
CA ILE A 292 9.51 2.95 -6.14
C ILE A 292 10.98 3.31 -6.10
N VAL A 293 11.59 3.49 -7.27
CA VAL A 293 12.97 3.95 -7.38
C VAL A 293 12.93 5.44 -7.73
N PRO A 294 13.39 6.34 -6.85
CA PRO A 294 13.40 7.78 -7.14
C PRO A 294 14.20 8.08 -8.40
N ARG A 295 13.60 8.84 -9.31
CA ARG A 295 14.23 9.31 -10.56
C ARG A 295 14.49 10.79 -10.43
N THR A 296 15.76 11.17 -10.30
CA THR A 296 16.15 12.56 -10.06
C THR A 296 16.62 13.22 -11.36
N PHE A 297 16.09 14.41 -11.61
CA PHE A 297 16.43 15.27 -12.74
C PHE A 297 16.91 16.62 -12.23
N ILE A 298 17.84 17.25 -12.95
CA ILE A 298 18.24 18.63 -12.72
C ILE A 298 17.61 19.49 -13.81
N LEU A 299 16.75 20.42 -13.41
CA LEU A 299 16.04 21.31 -14.32
C LEU A 299 16.55 22.74 -14.15
N LYS A 300 16.61 23.47 -15.26
CA LYS A 300 16.89 24.90 -15.31
C LYS A 300 15.58 25.66 -15.52
N PRO A 301 15.54 26.96 -15.20
CA PRO A 301 14.43 27.82 -15.61
C PRO A 301 14.20 27.69 -17.12
N GLY A 302 12.94 27.55 -17.53
CA GLY A 302 12.55 27.28 -18.91
C GLY A 302 12.46 25.80 -19.31
N MET A 303 12.67 24.87 -18.38
CA MET A 303 12.52 23.43 -18.60
C MET A 303 11.21 22.89 -18.02
N VAL A 304 10.73 21.79 -18.61
CA VAL A 304 9.48 21.12 -18.26
C VAL A 304 9.72 19.65 -17.99
N LEU A 305 9.07 19.13 -16.95
CA LEU A 305 9.03 17.72 -16.61
C LEU A 305 7.63 17.16 -16.80
N PHE A 306 7.52 16.14 -17.64
CA PHE A 306 6.31 15.35 -17.86
C PHE A 306 6.38 14.04 -17.08
N LEU A 307 5.32 13.74 -16.35
CA LEU A 307 5.05 12.41 -15.80
C LEU A 307 3.91 11.79 -16.62
N ALA A 308 4.26 10.96 -17.60
CA ALA A 308 3.32 10.51 -18.63
C ALA A 308 2.53 11.69 -19.26
N ALA A 309 1.36 11.44 -19.82
CA ALA A 309 0.39 12.49 -20.18
C ALA A 309 -0.55 12.84 -19.00
N LEU A 310 -0.21 12.44 -17.77
CA LEU A 310 -1.00 12.66 -16.56
C LEU A 310 -0.60 13.88 -15.76
N GLY A 311 0.64 14.34 -15.88
CA GLY A 311 1.10 15.48 -15.11
C GLY A 311 2.27 16.17 -15.77
N ARG A 312 2.30 17.48 -15.62
CA ARG A 312 3.35 18.36 -16.16
C ARG A 312 3.79 19.33 -15.08
N ILE A 313 5.07 19.61 -14.97
CA ILE A 313 5.62 20.64 -14.07
C ILE A 313 6.58 21.50 -14.88
N ASP A 314 6.25 22.78 -14.99
CA ASP A 314 7.05 23.80 -15.66
C ASP A 314 7.86 24.55 -14.63
N TYR A 315 9.17 24.68 -14.87
CA TYR A 315 10.04 25.57 -14.09
C TYR A 315 10.09 26.93 -14.80
N LEU A 316 9.30 27.90 -14.32
CA LEU A 316 9.14 29.20 -14.98
C LEU A 316 10.27 30.16 -14.60
N GLU A 317 10.38 30.48 -13.31
CA GLU A 317 11.34 31.47 -12.81
C GLU A 317 12.17 30.91 -11.67
N GLY A 318 13.47 31.20 -11.70
CA GLY A 318 14.46 30.87 -10.68
C GLY A 318 15.86 31.25 -11.17
N GLU A 319 16.83 31.36 -10.27
CA GLU A 319 18.18 31.81 -10.61
C GLU A 319 19.12 30.64 -10.94
N LYS A 320 18.90 29.50 -10.28
CA LYS A 320 19.77 28.33 -10.30
C LYS A 320 19.00 27.09 -10.73
N PRO A 321 19.73 26.05 -11.18
CA PRO A 321 19.10 24.76 -11.43
C PRO A 321 18.63 24.12 -10.12
N ALA A 322 17.46 23.49 -10.16
CA ALA A 322 16.89 22.76 -9.03
C ALA A 322 16.78 21.27 -9.36
N TRP A 323 16.71 20.44 -8.31
CA TRP A 323 16.54 19.00 -8.44
C TRP A 323 15.09 18.60 -8.25
N PHE A 324 14.59 17.80 -9.20
CA PHE A 324 13.25 17.26 -9.21
C PHE A 324 13.36 15.74 -9.12
N SER A 325 13.02 15.19 -7.95
CA SER A 325 13.02 13.75 -7.70
C SER A 325 11.61 13.21 -7.84
N VAL A 326 11.36 12.47 -8.92
CA VAL A 326 10.07 11.86 -9.23
C VAL A 326 9.93 10.54 -8.48
N LEU A 327 8.88 10.46 -7.65
CA LEU A 327 8.44 9.25 -6.95
C LEU A 327 7.09 8.83 -7.50
N ALA A 328 7.13 7.91 -8.46
CA ALA A 328 5.97 7.36 -9.16
C ALA A 328 6.26 5.91 -9.55
N SER A 329 5.26 5.20 -10.07
CA SER A 329 5.47 3.85 -10.61
C SER A 329 6.60 3.82 -11.66
N ASN A 330 7.48 2.82 -11.56
CA ASN A 330 8.62 2.65 -12.47
C ASN A 330 8.19 2.40 -13.93
N LEU A 331 6.93 2.03 -14.14
CA LEU A 331 6.35 1.79 -15.46
C LEU A 331 5.88 3.08 -16.16
N LEU A 332 5.73 4.17 -15.42
CA LEU A 332 5.34 5.47 -15.99
C LEU A 332 6.57 6.16 -16.58
N PRO A 333 6.55 6.55 -17.86
CA PRO A 333 7.65 7.30 -18.46
C PRO A 333 7.74 8.71 -17.86
N VAL A 334 8.97 9.21 -17.77
CA VAL A 334 9.26 10.59 -17.35
C VAL A 334 10.09 11.23 -18.44
N HIS A 335 9.64 12.39 -18.92
CA HIS A 335 10.29 13.12 -20.00
C HIS A 335 10.60 14.54 -19.56
N VAL A 336 11.74 15.04 -20.04
CA VAL A 336 12.18 16.41 -19.78
C VAL A 336 12.36 17.12 -21.11
N THR A 337 11.76 18.29 -21.26
CA THR A 337 11.82 19.12 -22.47
C THR A 337 11.98 20.60 -22.11
N THR A 338 12.05 21.47 -23.12
CA THR A 338 12.07 22.94 -22.97
C THR A 338 10.67 23.51 -23.19
N LEU A 339 10.37 24.67 -22.57
CA LEU A 339 9.08 25.36 -22.69
C LEU A 339 8.66 25.61 -24.16
N SER A 340 9.61 25.92 -25.03
CA SER A 340 9.36 26.16 -26.46
C SER A 340 8.75 24.97 -27.20
N ASN A 341 9.03 23.75 -26.73
CA ASN A 341 8.67 22.53 -27.43
C ASN A 341 7.48 21.81 -26.78
N VAL A 342 6.91 22.37 -25.71
CA VAL A 342 5.88 21.73 -24.89
C VAL A 342 4.65 21.37 -25.73
N ASP A 343 4.10 22.33 -26.45
CA ASP A 343 2.87 22.14 -27.22
C ASP A 343 3.10 21.12 -28.34
N THR A 344 4.24 21.24 -29.05
CA THR A 344 4.61 20.29 -30.10
C THR A 344 4.81 18.86 -29.57
N VAL A 345 5.37 18.70 -28.36
CA VAL A 345 5.59 17.39 -27.75
C VAL A 345 4.27 16.80 -27.28
N TYR A 346 3.40 17.63 -26.71
CA TYR A 346 2.09 17.18 -26.26
C TYR A 346 1.22 16.75 -27.45
N GLU A 347 1.14 17.55 -28.50
CA GLU A 347 0.35 17.22 -29.70
C GLU A 347 0.90 16.00 -30.45
N LYS A 348 2.23 15.91 -30.65
CA LYS A 348 2.83 14.83 -31.45
C LYS A 348 2.95 13.51 -30.69
N HIS A 349 3.11 13.54 -29.38
CA HIS A 349 3.46 12.35 -28.59
C HIS A 349 2.45 11.99 -27.51
N ALA A 350 1.36 12.75 -27.35
CA ALA A 350 0.24 12.33 -26.52
C ALA A 350 -0.31 10.99 -27.01
N ALA A 351 -0.52 10.06 -26.08
CA ALA A 351 -1.04 8.71 -26.32
C ALA A 351 -0.19 7.80 -27.25
N GLN A 352 1.02 8.21 -27.61
CA GLN A 352 2.04 7.36 -28.21
C GLN A 352 2.93 6.71 -27.12
N GLU A 353 3.85 5.84 -27.52
CA GLU A 353 4.73 5.10 -26.61
C GLU A 353 5.56 6.03 -25.68
N PHE A 354 5.80 7.28 -26.12
CA PHE A 354 6.54 8.30 -25.38
C PHE A 354 5.78 8.84 -24.16
N LEU A 355 4.54 9.33 -24.30
CA LEU A 355 3.72 9.77 -23.17
C LEU A 355 2.68 8.71 -22.81
N LYS A 356 3.16 7.51 -22.47
CA LYS A 356 2.32 6.37 -22.14
C LYS A 356 1.45 6.65 -20.91
N VAL A 357 0.12 6.51 -21.08
CA VAL A 357 -0.98 6.81 -20.14
C VAL A 357 -1.48 8.26 -20.28
N PRO A 358 -2.69 8.48 -20.83
CA PRO A 358 -3.67 7.46 -21.26
C PRO A 358 -3.22 6.62 -22.48
N MET A 359 -3.72 5.40 -22.59
CA MET A 359 -3.50 4.44 -23.68
C MET A 359 -4.76 4.37 -24.53
N GLY A 360 -4.66 4.72 -25.82
CA GLY A 360 -5.81 4.70 -26.72
C GLY A 360 -5.71 5.64 -27.92
N GLY A 361 -4.51 6.13 -28.24
CA GLY A 361 -4.30 7.05 -29.35
C GLY A 361 -5.02 8.40 -29.20
N GLU A 362 -5.20 9.08 -30.34
CA GLU A 362 -5.77 10.43 -30.40
C GLU A 362 -7.25 10.48 -29.98
N GLU A 363 -8.02 9.42 -30.22
CA GLU A 363 -9.44 9.36 -29.84
C GLU A 363 -9.62 9.42 -28.32
N ARG A 364 -8.81 8.65 -27.57
CA ARG A 364 -8.83 8.69 -26.10
C ARG A 364 -8.40 10.04 -25.55
N MET A 365 -7.48 10.73 -26.21
CA MET A 365 -7.05 12.08 -25.79
C MET A 365 -8.14 13.12 -25.97
N LYS A 366 -9.04 12.98 -26.95
CA LYS A 366 -10.20 13.88 -27.11
C LYS A 366 -11.22 13.70 -25.98
N GLU A 367 -11.36 12.48 -25.46
CA GLU A 367 -12.24 12.18 -24.33
C GLU A 367 -11.60 12.54 -22.98
N PHE A 368 -10.27 12.52 -22.90
CA PHE A 368 -9.54 12.79 -21.67
C PHE A 368 -9.62 14.29 -21.30
N PRO A 369 -9.85 14.63 -20.02
CA PRO A 369 -9.98 16.02 -19.61
C PRO A 369 -8.69 16.82 -19.83
N PRO A 370 -8.79 18.11 -20.19
CA PRO A 370 -7.63 18.96 -20.39
C PRO A 370 -6.86 19.16 -19.08
N LEU A 371 -5.55 19.41 -19.22
CA LEU A 371 -4.67 19.69 -18.11
C LEU A 371 -4.87 21.14 -17.62
N VAL A 372 -5.17 21.31 -16.34
CA VAL A 372 -5.41 22.62 -15.71
C VAL A 372 -4.13 23.09 -15.00
N PRO A 373 -3.65 24.32 -15.26
CA PRO A 373 -2.48 24.86 -14.58
C PRO A 373 -2.80 25.28 -13.14
N GLN A 374 -1.80 25.15 -12.26
CA GLN A 374 -1.77 25.75 -10.94
C GLN A 374 -0.36 26.25 -10.64
N ASP A 375 -0.28 27.51 -10.20
CA ASP A 375 0.98 28.17 -9.85
C ASP A 375 1.39 27.85 -8.43
N ILE A 376 2.66 27.56 -8.24
CA ILE A 376 3.27 27.17 -6.97
C ILE A 376 4.56 27.96 -6.82
N THR A 377 4.67 28.69 -5.71
CA THR A 377 5.90 29.38 -5.31
C THR A 377 6.55 28.60 -4.17
N LEU A 378 7.81 28.23 -4.33
CA LEU A 378 8.59 27.51 -3.32
C LEU A 378 9.83 28.30 -2.92
N LYS A 379 10.22 28.21 -1.64
CA LYS A 379 11.46 28.80 -1.12
C LYS A 379 12.49 27.73 -0.80
N GLY A 380 13.66 27.82 -1.42
CA GLY A 380 14.74 26.87 -1.27
C GLY A 380 15.36 26.85 0.11
N ILE A 381 15.54 25.64 0.65
CA ILE A 381 16.13 25.39 1.98
C ILE A 381 17.62 25.00 1.84
N GLY A 382 17.98 24.27 0.79
CA GLY A 382 19.34 23.78 0.57
C GLY A 382 19.42 22.62 -0.42
N THR A 383 20.65 22.24 -0.77
CA THR A 383 20.89 21.20 -1.80
C THR A 383 20.66 19.76 -1.32
N THR A 384 20.50 19.57 -0.01
CA THR A 384 20.38 18.27 0.64
C THR A 384 18.95 17.92 1.03
N GLU A 385 18.10 18.92 1.27
CA GLU A 385 16.74 18.74 1.78
C GLU A 385 15.70 19.26 0.78
N ALA A 386 14.73 18.42 0.46
CA ALA A 386 13.59 18.79 -0.36
C ALA A 386 12.73 19.83 0.39
N VAL A 387 12.27 20.82 -0.36
CA VAL A 387 11.43 21.93 0.12
C VAL A 387 9.98 21.46 0.27
N ALA A 388 9.46 20.86 -0.80
CA ALA A 388 8.08 20.46 -0.91
C ALA A 388 7.94 19.25 -1.84
N ASP A 389 6.83 18.52 -1.67
CA ASP A 389 6.39 17.50 -2.61
C ASP A 389 5.19 18.03 -3.41
N ILE A 390 5.32 18.07 -4.73
CA ILE A 390 4.21 18.38 -5.64
C ILE A 390 3.51 17.07 -5.98
N LYS A 391 2.35 16.82 -5.37
CA LYS A 391 1.59 15.58 -5.53
C LYS A 391 0.66 15.67 -6.73
N LEU A 392 0.86 14.77 -7.70
CA LEU A 392 0.07 14.63 -8.92
C LEU A 392 -1.01 13.56 -8.70
N SER A 393 -1.95 13.84 -7.79
CA SER A 393 -3.00 12.90 -7.36
C SER A 393 -2.41 11.52 -6.97
N SER A 394 -3.04 10.42 -7.38
CA SER A 394 -2.59 9.05 -7.12
C SER A 394 -1.49 8.54 -8.07
N ALA A 395 -1.00 9.35 -9.01
CA ALA A 395 0.06 8.93 -9.94
C ALA A 395 1.47 8.97 -9.31
N GLY A 396 1.63 9.78 -8.27
CA GLY A 396 2.89 9.95 -7.55
C GLY A 396 3.10 11.41 -7.16
N TRP A 397 4.33 11.73 -6.79
CA TRP A 397 4.72 13.11 -6.48
C TRP A 397 6.13 13.40 -6.97
N VAL A 398 6.43 14.69 -7.09
CA VAL A 398 7.75 15.19 -7.42
C VAL A 398 8.27 15.98 -6.24
N ALA A 399 9.35 15.51 -5.62
CA ALA A 399 10.05 16.23 -4.56
C ALA A 399 10.97 17.27 -5.19
N VAL A 400 10.81 18.54 -4.79
CA VAL A 400 11.62 19.66 -5.29
C VAL A 400 12.68 20.01 -4.26
N THR A 401 13.94 20.00 -4.66
CA THR A 401 15.10 20.40 -3.85
C THR A 401 15.77 21.58 -4.53
N ALA A 402 15.88 22.71 -3.86
CA ALA A 402 16.41 23.95 -4.41
C ALA A 402 17.46 24.59 -3.49
N HIS A 403 18.29 25.47 -4.04
CA HIS A 403 19.36 26.11 -3.27
C HIS A 403 18.79 27.02 -2.18
N ALA A 404 19.54 27.21 -1.09
CA ALA A 404 19.12 28.10 -0.01
C ALA A 404 18.87 29.53 -0.53
N GLU A 405 17.83 30.17 0.01
CA GLU A 405 17.41 31.56 -0.29
C GLU A 405 16.93 31.81 -1.73
N GLU A 406 16.71 30.75 -2.50
CA GLU A 406 16.17 30.83 -3.86
C GLU A 406 14.65 30.76 -3.85
N GLU A 407 13.98 31.64 -4.62
CA GLU A 407 12.55 31.54 -4.87
C GLU A 407 12.32 30.91 -6.25
N LEU A 408 11.47 29.88 -6.29
CA LEU A 408 11.14 29.12 -7.50
C LEU A 408 9.67 29.31 -7.82
N LEU A 409 9.39 29.78 -9.03
CA LEU A 409 8.05 29.80 -9.58
C LEU A 409 7.86 28.58 -10.48
N LEU A 410 6.98 27.68 -10.04
CA LEU A 410 6.62 26.46 -10.75
C LEU A 410 5.16 26.53 -11.17
N ARG A 411 4.85 25.97 -12.33
CA ARG A 411 3.47 25.76 -12.77
C ARG A 411 3.25 24.28 -13.03
N ALA A 412 2.41 23.67 -12.21
CA ALA A 412 2.08 22.26 -12.35
C ALA A 412 0.70 22.12 -13.03
N TYR A 413 0.55 21.08 -13.84
CA TYR A 413 -0.69 20.79 -14.54
C TYR A 413 -1.15 19.38 -14.23
N THR A 414 -2.45 19.25 -13.93
CA THR A 414 -3.13 17.96 -13.71
C THR A 414 -4.45 17.93 -14.47
N PRO A 415 -4.99 16.74 -14.79
CA PRO A 415 -6.24 16.62 -15.52
C PRO A 415 -7.38 17.27 -14.73
N LYS A 416 -8.29 17.97 -15.44
CA LYS A 416 -9.46 18.59 -14.80
C LYS A 416 -10.24 17.57 -13.97
N GLY A 417 -10.58 17.94 -12.74
CA GLY A 417 -11.27 17.06 -11.78
C GLY A 417 -10.32 16.25 -10.88
N THR A 418 -9.01 16.54 -10.92
CA THR A 418 -8.03 15.90 -10.05
C THR A 418 -7.33 16.94 -9.18
N ALA A 419 -7.12 16.59 -7.91
CA ALA A 419 -6.47 17.50 -6.96
C ALA A 419 -4.95 17.50 -7.16
N LEU A 420 -4.39 18.69 -7.37
CA LEU A 420 -2.96 18.96 -7.20
C LEU A 420 -2.74 19.47 -5.78
N VAL A 421 -1.83 18.82 -5.05
CA VAL A 421 -1.57 19.15 -3.64
C VAL A 421 -0.08 19.39 -3.45
N VAL A 422 0.26 20.56 -2.92
CA VAL A 422 1.62 20.87 -2.48
C VAL A 422 1.72 20.42 -1.02
N ARG A 423 2.61 19.47 -0.77
CA ARG A 423 2.85 18.92 0.56
C ARG A 423 4.11 19.54 1.15
N GLU A 424 3.88 20.39 2.12
CA GLU A 424 4.91 21.00 2.96
C GLU A 424 4.65 20.63 4.42
N PRO A 425 5.64 20.08 5.12
CA PRO A 425 6.94 19.56 4.65
C PRO A 425 6.84 18.21 3.90
N PRO A 426 7.86 17.84 3.11
CA PRO A 426 7.85 16.63 2.29
C PRO A 426 7.88 15.33 3.12
N LEU A 427 7.47 14.24 2.48
CA LEU A 427 7.41 12.89 3.05
C LEU A 427 8.81 12.28 3.20
N LEU A 428 9.65 12.49 2.18
CA LEU A 428 11.05 12.06 2.13
C LEU A 428 11.97 13.27 1.87
N PRO A 429 12.30 14.05 2.92
CA PRO A 429 13.09 15.27 2.77
C PRO A 429 14.47 15.02 2.16
N TYR A 430 15.09 13.87 2.41
CA TYR A 430 16.46 13.58 1.94
C TYR A 430 16.49 12.72 0.67
N VAL A 431 15.41 12.70 -0.10
CA VAL A 431 15.30 11.84 -1.29
C VAL A 431 16.34 12.17 -2.37
N SER A 432 16.80 13.42 -2.42
CA SER A 432 17.85 13.88 -3.34
C SER A 432 19.18 13.14 -3.15
N ALA A 433 19.43 12.57 -1.96
CA ALA A 433 20.61 11.75 -1.67
C ALA A 433 20.53 10.33 -2.26
N ILE A 434 19.33 9.85 -2.60
CA ILE A 434 19.08 8.52 -3.18
C ILE A 434 19.25 8.54 -4.71
N ARG A 435 20.27 9.25 -5.21
CA ARG A 435 20.60 9.32 -6.64
C ARG A 435 21.97 8.73 -6.91
N GLY A 436 22.14 8.17 -8.10
CA GLY A 436 23.43 7.71 -8.62
C GLY A 436 24.24 8.84 -9.26
N ALA A 437 25.24 8.48 -10.06
CA ALA A 437 26.04 9.45 -10.82
C ALA A 437 25.19 10.18 -11.88
N ARG A 438 25.56 11.42 -12.18
CA ARG A 438 24.94 12.20 -13.27
C ARG A 438 25.23 11.53 -14.61
N ILE A 439 24.22 11.44 -15.47
CA ILE A 439 24.38 10.92 -16.83
C ILE A 439 24.89 12.06 -17.72
N PRO A 440 26.09 11.94 -18.33
CA PRO A 440 26.65 12.99 -19.18
C PRO A 440 25.71 13.37 -20.32
N GLY A 441 25.61 14.67 -20.62
CA GLY A 441 24.78 15.18 -21.71
C GLY A 441 23.26 15.18 -21.46
N THR A 442 22.79 14.76 -20.28
CA THR A 442 21.35 14.71 -19.97
C THR A 442 21.03 15.41 -18.64
N PRO A 443 19.75 15.81 -18.43
CA PRO A 443 19.30 16.31 -17.14
C PRO A 443 19.12 15.19 -16.08
N ALA A 444 19.31 13.92 -16.43
CA ALA A 444 18.99 12.78 -15.58
C ALA A 444 20.17 12.27 -14.74
N TYR A 445 19.86 11.71 -13.57
CA TYR A 445 20.79 10.95 -12.75
C TYR A 445 20.51 9.45 -12.88
N ARG A 446 21.56 8.62 -12.77
CA ARG A 446 21.39 7.16 -12.70
C ARG A 446 20.56 6.80 -11.47
N THR A 447 19.66 5.84 -11.62
CA THR A 447 18.83 5.33 -10.52
C THR A 447 19.66 4.48 -9.57
N LYS A 448 19.45 4.66 -8.26
CA LYS A 448 20.03 3.82 -7.21
C LYS A 448 18.90 3.22 -6.39
N LYS A 449 18.81 1.89 -6.33
CA LYS A 449 17.83 1.20 -5.48
C LYS A 449 18.46 0.92 -4.11
N PRO A 450 17.93 1.48 -3.00
CA PRO A 450 18.36 1.11 -1.65
C PRO A 450 18.20 -0.40 -1.37
N PRO A 451 19.03 -0.97 -0.48
CA PRO A 451 18.86 -2.36 -0.07
C PRO A 451 17.53 -2.56 0.66
N SER A 452 16.94 -3.74 0.49
CA SER A 452 15.75 -4.16 1.23
C SER A 452 16.11 -4.54 2.67
N PHE A 453 15.28 -4.11 3.62
CA PHE A 453 15.32 -4.48 5.03
C PHE A 453 14.31 -5.60 5.31
N VAL A 454 14.77 -6.64 6.03
CA VAL A 454 13.93 -7.74 6.51
C VAL A 454 13.75 -7.62 8.01
N GLU A 455 12.50 -7.57 8.45
CA GLU A 455 12.13 -7.53 9.86
C GLU A 455 12.33 -8.91 10.52
N ASN A 456 12.74 -8.92 11.79
CA ASN A 456 12.83 -10.12 12.63
C ASN A 456 13.82 -11.19 12.16
N LEU A 457 14.85 -10.83 11.39
CA LEU A 457 16.02 -11.68 11.16
C LEU A 457 17.27 -10.93 11.60
N ARG A 458 18.22 -11.65 12.23
CA ARG A 458 19.54 -11.08 12.47
C ARG A 458 20.24 -10.92 11.14
N THR A 459 20.55 -9.69 10.76
CA THR A 459 21.44 -9.40 9.64
C THR A 459 22.82 -9.97 9.96
N THR A 460 23.30 -10.89 9.12
CA THR A 460 24.68 -11.37 9.15
C THR A 460 25.60 -10.23 8.69
N GLY A 461 25.96 -9.32 9.60
CA GLY A 461 26.99 -8.30 9.36
C GLY A 461 26.69 -6.91 9.92
N SER A 462 27.16 -6.65 11.13
CA SER A 462 27.80 -5.40 11.55
C SER A 462 28.47 -5.64 12.90
N GLY A 463 29.63 -6.29 12.86
CA GLY A 463 30.65 -6.22 13.91
C GLY A 463 31.65 -5.14 13.56
#